data_AF-A0A382JZY4-F1
#
_entry.id   AF-A0A382JZY4-F1
#
_cell.length_a   1.000
_cell.length_b   1.000
_cell.length_c   1.000
_cell.angle_alpha   90.00
_cell.angle_beta   90.00
_cell.angle_gamma   90.00
#
_symmetry.space_group_name_H-M   'P 1'
#
loop_
_entity.id
_entity.type
_entity.pdbx_description
1 polymer ?
#
loop_
_entity_poly.entity_id
_entity_poly.type
_entity_poly.pdbx_seq_one_letter_code
_entity_poly.pdbx_strand_id
1 'polypeptide(L)' 'MEILIQERIEYGMRRTYPMNKLGKDYAERLGKKTLSHGDLGFISEMGVNITHVPLQMEWTNLN' A
#
# COMPACT_ATOMS: atom_id res chain seq x y z
N MET A 1 -10.40 -6.14 -10.09
CA MET A 1 -9.57 -4.94 -9.87
C MET A 1 -8.62 -5.24 -8.73
N GLU A 2 -7.40 -4.70 -8.75
CA GLU A 2 -6.38 -5.05 -7.76
C GLU A 2 -5.64 -3.81 -7.28
N ILE A 3 -5.40 -3.72 -5.97
CA ILE A 3 -4.47 -2.77 -5.37
C ILE A 3 -3.27 -3.52 -4.83
N LEU A 4 -2.09 -3.03 -5.18
CA LEU A 4 -0.82 -3.51 -4.63
C LEU A 4 -0.46 -2.66 -3.41
N ILE A 5 -0.13 -3.30 -2.30
CA ILE A 5 0.29 -2.61 -1.07
C ILE A 5 1.64 -3.11 -0.58
N GLN A 6 2.43 -2.21 0.00
CA GLN A 6 3.68 -2.52 0.66
C GLN A 6 3.63 -2.05 2.11
N GLU A 7 3.92 -2.95 3.05
CA GLU A 7 4.03 -2.60 4.46
C GLU A 7 5.46 -2.18 4.80
N ARG A 8 5.60 -1.08 5.54
CA ARG A 8 6.87 -0.57 6.05
C ARG A 8 6.75 -0.27 7.54
N ILE A 9 7.80 -0.53 8.30
CA ILE A 9 7.90 -0.07 9.69
C ILE A 9 8.64 1.27 9.68
N GLU A 10 7.95 2.33 10.09
CA GLU A 10 8.51 3.68 10.17
C GLU A 10 8.23 4.24 11.57
N TYR A 11 9.28 4.66 12.28
CA TYR A 11 9.17 5.22 13.64
C TYR A 11 8.40 4.32 14.61
N GLY A 12 8.55 3.00 14.49
CA GLY A 12 7.86 2.01 15.33
C GLY A 12 6.40 1.75 14.93
N MET A 13 5.89 2.38 13.87
CA MET A 13 4.52 2.19 13.37
C MET A 13 4.52 1.48 12.02
N ARG A 14 3.58 0.55 11.82
CA ARG A 14 3.35 -0.07 10.52
C ARG A 14 2.57 0.89 9.61
N ARG A 15 3.12 1.15 8.43
CA ARG A 15 2.51 1.97 7.38
C ARG A 15 2.29 1.14 6.13
N THR A 16 1.12 1.30 5.51
CA THR A 16 0.76 0.55 4.30
C THR A 16 0.69 1.49 3.10
N TYR A 17 1.64 1.34 2.19
CA TYR A 17 1.79 2.18 1.00
C TYR A 17 1.15 1.52 -0.22
N PRO A 18 0.24 2.20 -0.93
CA PRO A 18 -0.23 1.71 -2.22
C PRO A 18 0.85 1.87 -3.30
N MET A 19 1.05 0.83 -4.09
CA MET A 19 2.17 0.74 -5.04
C MET A 19 1.72 0.98 -6.48
N ASN A 20 0.50 0.57 -6.84
CA ASN A 20 -0.07 0.76 -8.18
C ASN A 20 -0.99 1.99 -8.26
N LYS A 21 -1.36 2.38 -9.49
CA LYS A 21 -2.15 3.61 -9.74
C LYS A 21 -3.48 3.60 -8.99
N LEU A 22 -4.21 2.49 -9.03
CA LEU A 22 -5.52 2.39 -8.38
C LEU A 22 -5.44 2.65 -6.87
N GLY A 23 -4.47 2.05 -6.19
CA GLY A 23 -4.29 2.28 -4.75
C GLY A 23 -3.84 3.69 -4.42
N LYS A 24 -3.00 4.29 -5.28
CA LYS A 24 -2.53 5.67 -5.11
C LYS A 24 -3.66 6.68 -5.29
N ASP A 25 -4.45 6.53 -6.35
CA ASP A 25 -5.63 7.36 -6.60
C ASP A 25 -6.64 7.25 -5.44
N TYR A 26 -6.83 6.03 -4.89
CA TYR A 26 -7.71 5.83 -3.74
C TYR A 26 -7.19 6.54 -2.49
N ALA A 27 -5.91 6.38 -2.14
CA ALA A 27 -5.31 7.06 -1.01
C ALA A 27 -5.35 8.60 -1.16
N GLU A 28 -5.10 9.10 -2.37
CA GLU A 28 -5.16 10.53 -2.68
C GLU A 28 -6.58 11.11 -2.49
N ARG A 29 -7.62 10.40 -2.92
CA ARG A 29 -9.02 10.80 -2.69
C ARG A 29 -9.39 10.86 -1.22
N LEU A 30 -8.71 10.07 -0.38
CA LEU A 30 -8.86 10.12 1.09
C LEU A 30 -7.99 11.20 1.74
N GLY A 31 -7.17 11.93 0.98
CA GLY A 31 -6.20 12.89 1.51
C GLY A 31 -5.03 12.22 2.26
N LYS A 32 -4.72 10.96 1.96
CA LYS A 32 -3.74 10.13 2.68
C LYS A 32 -2.60 9.71 1.76
N LYS A 33 -1.42 9.51 2.36
CA LYS A 33 -0.26 8.87 1.68
C LYS A 33 -0.21 7.35 1.91
N THR A 34 -0.83 6.88 2.98
CA THR A 34 -0.86 5.47 3.41
C THR A 34 -2.30 5.06 3.68
N LEU A 35 -2.61 3.79 3.48
CA LEU A 35 -3.92 3.22 3.79
C LEU A 35 -3.88 2.60 5.19
N SER A 36 -4.94 2.82 5.96
CA SER A 36 -5.16 2.15 7.24
C SER A 36 -5.83 0.79 7.02
N HIS A 37 -5.89 -0.04 8.07
CA HIS A 37 -6.63 -1.31 8.02
C HIS A 37 -8.10 -1.11 7.65
N GLY A 38 -8.74 -0.04 8.14
CA GLY A 38 -10.13 0.28 7.79
C GLY A 38 -10.32 0.68 6.33
N ASP A 39 -9.37 1.44 5.75
CA ASP A 39 -9.42 1.82 4.33
C ASP A 39 -9.29 0.57 3.43
N LEU A 40 -8.43 -0.38 3.82
CA LEU A 40 -8.25 -1.66 3.13
C LEU A 40 -9.49 -2.56 3.26
N GLY A 41 -10.09 -2.62 4.44
CA GLY A 41 -11.34 -3.35 4.66
C GLY A 41 -12.47 -2.85 3.75
N PHE A 42 -12.70 -1.53 3.76
CA PHE A 42 -13.74 -0.90 2.94
C PHE A 42 -13.56 -1.18 1.44
N ILE A 43 -12.35 -1.04 0.89
CA ILE A 43 -12.14 -1.28 -0.54
C ILE A 43 -12.24 -2.76 -0.92
N SER A 44 -11.90 -3.66 0.00
CA SER A 44 -12.09 -5.10 -0.20
C SER A 44 -13.57 -5.47 -0.24
N GLU A 45 -14.41 -4.87 0.61
CA GLU A 45 -15.87 -5.05 0.59
C GLU A 45 -16.51 -4.60 -0.75
N MET A 46 -15.88 -3.65 -1.44
CA MET A 46 -16.28 -3.23 -2.79
C MET A 46 -15.80 -4.18 -3.91
N GLY A 47 -15.21 -5.33 -3.56
CA GLY A 47 -14.74 -6.33 -4.53
C GLY A 47 -13.38 -6.04 -5.18
N VAL A 48 -12.57 -5.17 -4.57
CA VAL A 48 -11.20 -4.92 -5.00
C VAL A 48 -10.25 -5.88 -4.27
N ASN A 49 -9.44 -6.61 -5.03
CA ASN A 49 -8.44 -7.50 -4.45
C ASN A 49 -7.24 -6.70 -3.93
N ILE A 50 -6.69 -7.12 -2.80
CA ILE A 50 -5.53 -6.49 -2.17
C ILE A 50 -4.38 -7.49 -2.16
N THR A 51 -3.27 -7.11 -2.78
CA THR A 51 -2.07 -7.96 -2.87
C THR A 51 -0.91 -7.27 -2.18
N HIS A 52 -0.29 -8.00 -1.25
CA HIS A 52 0.91 -7.54 -0.58
C HIS A 52 2.12 -7.76 -1.48
N VAL A 53 2.83 -6.69 -1.81
CA VAL A 53 4.15 -6.78 -2.44
C VAL A 53 5.22 -6.74 -1.36
N PRO A 54 6.20 -7.66 -1.38
CA PRO A 54 7.30 -7.63 -0.44
C PRO A 54 8.07 -6.32 -0.57
N LEU A 55 8.75 -5.93 0.51
CA LEU A 55 9.77 -4.89 0.42
C LEU A 55 10.88 -5.44 -0.49
N GLN A 56 10.94 -5.01 -1.74
CA GLN A 56 12.12 -5.26 -2.57
C GLN A 56 13.24 -4.44 -1.93
N MET A 57 14.08 -5.09 -1.13
CA MET A 57 15.41 -4.57 -0.83
C MET A 57 16.10 -4.45 -2.18
N GLU A 58 16.20 -3.23 -2.71
CA GLU A 58 17.21 -2.96 -3.72
C GLU A 58 18.55 -3.20 -3.04
N TRP A 59 19.08 -4.41 -3.20
CA TRP A 59 20.49 -4.65 -2.99
C TRP A 59 21.18 -3.68 -3.94
N THR A 60 21.82 -2.70 -3.31
CA THR A 60 22.65 -1.70 -3.95
C THR A 60 23.57 -2.44 -4.92
N ASN A 61 23.47 -2.16 -6.22
CA ASN A 61 24.58 -2.40 -7.13
C ASN A 61 25.69 -1.43 -6.71
N LEU A 62 26.42 -1.79 -5.66
CA LEU A 62 27.77 -1.31 -5.39
C LEU A 62 28.69 -2.16 -6.27
N ASN A 63 28.78 -1.77 -7.55
CA ASN A 63 29.94 -2.03 -8.38
C ASN A 63 30.71 -0.72 -8.53
#